data_AF-A0A842CPX5-F1
#
_entry.id   AF-A0A842CPX5-F1
#
_cell.length_a   1.000
_cell.length_b   1.000
_cell.length_c   1.000
_cell.angle_alpha   90.00
_cell.angle_beta   90.00
_cell.angle_gamma   90.00
#
_symmetry.space_group_name_H-M   'P 1'
#
loop_
_entity.id
_entity.type
_entity.pdbx_description
1 polymer ?
#
loop_
_entity_poly.entity_id
_entity_poly.type
_entity_poly.pdbx_seq_one_letter_code
_entity_poly.pdbx_strand_id
1 'polypeptide(L)'
;MTKNNGLVKLSDNVKLYRRKDPIAMEMARTKDYYQKSILEAFVAYVPEQAVIYEMDGRFVSHAIYFLKYGRARQVYLFETNRTKYKEARNDAHRNHMTGIECLQPEWETNKFVRRDKEELIHVTPRSADVIHASKAVIEAGALQKLAAHVEQHKPVLWLDTSSHNFAEMEKWLESLHYQVQKEQDYQAIYVYQATQEPGAEEENELEAKLLERLETYKRQIEQLQREYEQQIAQMQAEQTKKIVAVETEHRAVVAKWEEEAKKQADLAKQNEQKNKQSQKETREARQVVQHISDALNAEKAINHDLNKRIFALLAEEKPVLLTMEKRQTEQQKELSALRYENRKLTRNLTIATEKYQRLNDTKVIRVMRKYWNFKKKRRLRNDT
;
A
#
# COMPACT_ATOMS: atom_id res chain seq x y z
N MET A 1 -9.74 32.76 23.84
CA MET A 1 -10.28 32.38 22.51
C MET A 1 -11.37 31.34 22.69
N THR A 2 -12.63 31.76 22.77
CA THR A 2 -13.79 30.86 22.85
C THR A 2 -14.09 30.34 21.45
N LYS A 3 -13.82 29.06 21.20
CA LYS A 3 -14.27 28.39 19.98
C LYS A 3 -15.78 28.60 19.86
N ASN A 4 -16.24 29.24 18.78
CA ASN A 4 -17.65 29.30 18.44
C ASN A 4 -18.16 27.86 18.27
N ASN A 5 -18.73 27.30 19.34
CA ASN A 5 -19.50 26.07 19.23
C ASN A 5 -20.68 26.42 18.32
N GLY A 6 -20.69 25.84 17.11
CA GLY A 6 -21.76 26.09 16.13
C GLY A 6 -23.14 25.80 16.72
N LEU A 7 -24.17 26.43 16.18
CA LEU A 7 -25.55 26.10 16.53
C LEU A 7 -26.06 24.98 15.62
N VAL A 8 -26.89 24.09 16.16
CA VAL A 8 -27.73 23.19 15.37
C VAL A 8 -29.01 23.95 15.04
N LYS A 9 -29.30 24.08 13.74
CA LYS A 9 -30.54 24.67 13.25
C LYS A 9 -31.46 23.56 12.73
N LEU A 10 -32.66 23.45 13.29
CA LEU A 10 -33.70 22.52 12.86
C LEU A 10 -34.53 23.11 11.71
N SER A 11 -35.33 22.26 11.06
CA SER A 11 -36.18 22.59 9.91
C SER A 11 -37.19 23.71 10.20
N ASP A 12 -37.70 23.79 11.43
CA ASP A 12 -38.63 24.80 11.92
C ASP A 12 -37.94 26.08 12.46
N ASN A 13 -36.66 26.27 12.14
CA ASN A 13 -35.80 27.35 12.60
C ASN A 13 -35.44 27.34 14.10
N VAL A 14 -35.70 26.27 14.85
CA VAL A 14 -35.17 26.13 16.21
C VAL A 14 -33.65 26.06 16.20
N LYS A 15 -33.00 26.76 17.13
CA LYS A 15 -31.54 26.90 17.24
C LYS A 15 -31.05 26.40 18.59
N LEU A 16 -30.33 25.28 18.59
CA LEU A 16 -29.79 24.65 19.80
C LEU A 16 -28.26 24.70 19.83
N TYR A 17 -27.66 24.63 21.00
CA TYR A 17 -26.22 24.46 21.12
C TYR A 17 -25.78 23.12 20.51
N ARG A 18 -24.75 23.12 19.66
CA ARG A 18 -24.15 21.88 19.15
C ARG A 18 -23.24 21.28 20.22
N ARG A 19 -23.83 20.46 21.07
CA ARG A 19 -23.10 19.64 22.04
C ARG A 19 -22.34 18.52 21.31
N LYS A 20 -21.30 18.00 21.97
CA LYS A 20 -20.56 16.81 21.49
C LYS A 20 -21.18 15.54 22.05
N ASP A 21 -22.49 15.39 21.90
CA ASP A 21 -23.22 14.21 22.36
C ASP A 21 -24.02 13.58 21.19
N PRO A 22 -24.44 12.32 21.33
CA PRO A 22 -25.18 11.62 20.27
C PRO A 22 -26.46 12.34 19.84
N ILE A 23 -27.17 12.96 20.78
CA ILE A 23 -28.44 13.67 20.56
C ILE A 23 -28.22 14.87 19.61
N ALA A 24 -27.23 15.72 19.92
CA ALA A 24 -26.91 16.87 19.09
C ALA A 24 -26.36 16.48 17.72
N MET A 25 -25.63 15.36 17.61
CA MET A 25 -25.15 14.83 16.33
C MET A 25 -26.31 14.33 15.47
N GLU A 26 -27.28 13.63 16.06
CA GLU A 26 -28.46 13.17 15.35
C GLU A 26 -29.30 14.32 14.82
N MET A 27 -29.62 15.31 15.66
CA MET A 27 -30.34 16.52 15.22
C MET A 27 -29.58 17.29 14.14
N ALA A 28 -28.25 17.36 14.23
CA ALA A 28 -27.45 18.00 13.19
C ALA A 28 -27.50 17.25 11.84
N ARG A 29 -27.68 15.92 11.88
CA ARG A 29 -27.80 15.03 10.71
C ARG A 29 -29.21 15.09 10.11
N THR A 30 -30.24 14.94 10.92
CA THR A 30 -31.65 14.89 10.47
C THR A 30 -32.23 16.27 10.19
N LYS A 31 -31.65 17.33 10.77
CA LYS A 31 -32.23 18.68 10.80
C LYS A 31 -33.61 18.71 11.46
N ASP A 32 -33.88 17.77 12.35
CA ASP A 32 -35.16 17.64 13.03
C ASP A 32 -34.97 17.39 14.53
N TYR A 33 -36.07 17.39 15.27
CA TYR A 33 -36.06 17.08 16.69
C TYR A 33 -35.50 15.66 16.93
N TYR A 34 -34.71 15.51 18.00
CA TYR A 34 -34.24 14.18 18.44
C TYR A 34 -35.45 13.29 18.71
N GLN A 35 -35.42 12.03 18.26
CA GLN A 35 -36.51 11.06 18.43
C GLN A 35 -37.90 11.58 17.99
N LYS A 36 -37.97 12.38 16.91
CA LYS A 36 -39.22 12.95 16.43
C LYS A 36 -40.36 11.94 16.22
N SER A 37 -40.08 10.77 15.66
CA SER A 37 -41.10 9.72 15.47
C SER A 37 -41.72 9.27 16.79
N ILE A 38 -40.90 9.18 17.85
CA ILE A 38 -41.37 8.83 19.20
C ILE A 38 -42.16 10.01 19.78
N LEU A 39 -41.66 11.24 19.65
CA LEU A 39 -42.35 12.45 20.10
C LEU A 39 -43.74 12.57 19.47
N GLU A 40 -43.86 12.34 18.16
CA GLU A 40 -45.14 12.35 17.42
C GLU A 40 -46.10 11.26 17.92
N ALA A 41 -45.59 10.05 18.13
CA ALA A 41 -46.39 8.94 18.64
C ALA A 41 -46.86 9.19 20.09
N PHE A 42 -46.00 9.79 20.91
CA PHE A 42 -46.24 9.90 22.35
C PHE A 42 -47.01 11.18 22.72
N VAL A 43 -47.04 12.19 21.84
CA VAL A 43 -47.81 13.42 22.05
C VAL A 43 -49.29 13.15 22.29
N ALA A 44 -49.84 12.08 21.73
CA ALA A 44 -51.24 11.68 21.90
C ALA A 44 -51.61 11.31 23.35
N TYR A 45 -50.61 11.02 24.18
CA TYR A 45 -50.78 10.66 25.60
C TYR A 45 -50.49 11.83 26.55
N VAL A 46 -50.05 12.97 26.02
CA VAL A 46 -49.81 14.18 26.80
C VAL A 46 -51.12 14.96 26.92
N PRO A 47 -51.62 15.23 28.14
CA PRO A 47 -52.82 16.04 28.33
C PRO A 47 -52.67 17.44 27.73
N GLU A 48 -53.78 18.04 27.27
CA GLU A 48 -53.76 19.43 26.85
C GLU A 48 -53.38 20.34 28.03
N GLN A 49 -52.56 21.37 27.78
CA GLN A 49 -52.05 22.28 28.80
C GLN A 49 -51.22 21.59 29.90
N ALA A 50 -50.63 20.43 29.60
CA ALA A 50 -49.82 19.67 30.54
C ALA A 50 -48.64 20.46 31.12
N VAL A 51 -48.35 20.21 32.39
CA VAL A 51 -47.08 20.49 33.06
C VAL A 51 -46.19 19.27 32.90
N ILE A 52 -45.07 19.43 32.20
CA ILE A 52 -44.13 18.34 31.92
C ILE A 52 -42.88 18.50 32.76
N TYR A 53 -42.46 17.43 33.42
CA TYR A 53 -41.13 17.32 34.02
C TYR A 53 -40.21 16.60 33.04
N GLU A 54 -39.28 17.34 32.44
CA GLU A 54 -38.19 16.77 31.64
C GLU A 54 -36.99 16.59 32.57
N MET A 55 -36.76 15.36 33.03
CA MET A 55 -35.77 15.06 34.07
C MET A 55 -34.32 15.08 33.59
N ASP A 56 -34.09 15.30 32.28
CA ASP A 56 -32.76 15.34 31.70
C ASP A 56 -32.54 16.54 30.78
N GLY A 57 -31.67 17.46 31.22
CA GLY A 57 -31.25 18.67 30.50
C GLY A 57 -30.67 18.45 29.09
N ARG A 58 -30.35 17.20 28.71
CA ARG A 58 -29.99 16.84 27.33
C ARG A 58 -31.16 16.93 26.35
N PHE A 59 -32.38 16.77 26.84
CA PHE A 59 -33.61 16.71 26.05
C PHE A 59 -34.31 18.06 25.95
N VAL A 60 -33.56 19.16 25.90
CA VAL A 60 -34.12 20.51 25.66
C VAL A 60 -34.91 20.57 24.33
N SER A 61 -34.56 19.76 23.34
CA SER A 61 -35.33 19.61 22.11
C SER A 61 -36.73 19.05 22.37
N HIS A 62 -36.90 18.06 23.26
CA HIS A 62 -38.20 17.51 23.64
C HIS A 62 -39.05 18.58 24.35
N ALA A 63 -38.45 19.32 25.29
CA ALA A 63 -39.12 20.42 25.99
C ALA A 63 -39.65 21.49 25.03
N ILE A 64 -38.87 21.87 24.01
CA ILE A 64 -39.29 22.82 22.97
C ILE A 64 -40.39 22.21 22.09
N TYR A 65 -40.26 20.94 21.71
CA TYR A 65 -41.24 20.24 20.90
C TYR A 65 -42.62 20.22 21.58
N PHE A 66 -42.68 19.88 22.86
CA PHE A 66 -43.94 19.81 23.60
C PHE A 66 -44.63 21.16 23.76
N LEU A 67 -43.89 22.26 23.91
CA LEU A 67 -44.48 23.59 23.94
C LEU A 67 -45.00 24.02 22.57
N LYS A 68 -44.27 23.72 21.49
CA LYS A 68 -44.67 24.13 20.14
C LYS A 68 -45.81 23.29 19.56
N TYR A 69 -45.73 21.98 19.75
CA TYR A 69 -46.56 21.01 19.02
C TYR A 69 -47.42 20.15 19.95
N GLY A 70 -46.95 19.89 21.18
CA GLY A 70 -47.67 19.08 22.16
C GLY A 70 -48.65 19.83 23.05
N ARG A 71 -48.85 21.15 22.84
CA ARG A 71 -49.75 22.01 23.62
C ARG A 71 -49.47 21.99 25.14
N ALA A 72 -48.23 21.70 25.54
CA ALA A 72 -47.83 21.82 26.94
C ALA A 72 -47.94 23.27 27.40
N ARG A 73 -48.36 23.47 28.65
CA ARG A 73 -48.42 24.80 29.26
C ARG A 73 -47.07 25.23 29.82
N GLN A 74 -46.37 24.28 30.43
CA GLN A 74 -45.12 24.52 31.14
C GLN A 74 -44.25 23.26 31.07
N VAL A 75 -42.95 23.44 30.87
CA VAL A 75 -41.96 22.36 30.97
C VAL A 75 -40.91 22.77 32.01
N TYR A 76 -40.76 21.95 33.04
CA TYR A 76 -39.66 22.05 34.00
C TYR A 76 -38.52 21.16 33.53
N LEU A 77 -37.41 21.77 33.13
CA LEU A 77 -36.24 21.08 32.60
C LEU A 77 -35.17 20.96 33.69
N PHE A 78 -34.91 19.75 34.17
CA PHE A 78 -34.00 19.50 35.28
C PHE A 78 -32.57 19.22 34.80
N GLU A 79 -31.60 19.93 35.36
CA GLU A 79 -30.18 19.74 35.04
C GLU A 79 -29.29 20.05 36.24
N THR A 80 -28.53 19.05 36.68
CA THR A 80 -27.62 19.17 37.84
C THR A 80 -26.28 19.78 37.46
N ASN A 81 -25.82 19.60 36.22
CA ASN A 81 -24.55 20.14 35.75
C ASN A 81 -24.68 21.63 35.39
N ARG A 82 -23.92 22.48 36.10
CA ARG A 82 -23.95 23.94 35.93
C ARG A 82 -23.72 24.41 34.49
N THR A 83 -22.82 23.76 33.74
CA THR A 83 -22.51 24.14 32.36
C THR A 83 -23.69 23.79 31.44
N LYS A 84 -24.19 22.55 31.52
CA LYS A 84 -25.33 22.10 30.74
C LYS A 84 -26.61 22.88 31.07
N TYR A 85 -26.80 23.25 32.34
CA TYR A 85 -27.91 24.10 32.79
C TYR A 85 -27.92 25.43 32.05
N LYS A 86 -26.75 26.10 31.98
CA LYS A 86 -26.60 27.38 31.28
C LYS A 86 -26.88 27.22 29.78
N GLU A 87 -26.40 26.14 29.17
CA GLU A 87 -26.67 25.84 27.76
C GLU A 87 -28.16 25.61 27.49
N ALA A 88 -28.83 24.80 28.30
CA ALA A 88 -30.25 24.51 28.17
C ALA A 88 -31.12 25.77 28.34
N ARG A 89 -30.81 26.59 29.35
CA ARG A 89 -31.48 27.90 29.55
C ARG A 89 -31.28 28.82 28.35
N ASN A 90 -30.06 28.90 27.83
CA ASN A 90 -29.76 29.72 26.66
C ASN A 90 -30.48 29.20 25.40
N ASP A 91 -30.64 27.89 25.25
CA ASP A 91 -31.39 27.29 24.15
C ASP A 91 -32.89 27.63 24.25
N ALA A 92 -33.50 27.52 25.43
CA ALA A 92 -34.88 27.96 25.64
C ALA A 92 -35.05 29.45 25.33
N HIS A 93 -34.18 30.31 25.87
CA HIS A 93 -34.23 31.76 25.64
C HIS A 93 -34.03 32.14 24.17
N ARG A 94 -33.06 31.53 23.48
CA ARG A 94 -32.77 31.80 22.05
C ARG A 94 -33.96 31.47 21.15
N ASN A 95 -34.77 30.51 21.53
CA ASN A 95 -35.97 30.10 20.80
C ASN A 95 -37.24 30.78 21.30
N HIS A 96 -37.14 31.76 22.21
CA HIS A 96 -38.26 32.50 22.78
C HIS A 96 -39.28 31.59 23.49
N MET A 97 -38.81 30.53 24.15
CA MET A 97 -39.64 29.53 24.82
C MET A 97 -39.85 29.93 26.28
N THR A 98 -40.84 30.79 26.54
CA THR A 98 -41.14 31.29 27.90
C THR A 98 -41.76 30.24 28.82
N GLY A 99 -42.34 29.18 28.25
CA GLY A 99 -42.89 28.05 29.00
C GLY A 99 -41.87 27.02 29.48
N ILE A 100 -40.56 27.20 29.20
CA ILE A 100 -39.50 26.33 29.73
C ILE A 100 -38.84 26.99 30.92
N GLU A 101 -38.90 26.35 32.07
CA GLU A 101 -38.16 26.78 33.26
C GLU A 101 -37.08 25.75 33.60
N CYS A 102 -35.82 26.12 33.40
CA CYS A 102 -34.69 25.27 33.76
C CYS A 102 -34.43 25.34 35.27
N LEU A 103 -34.46 24.19 35.94
CA LEU A 103 -34.27 24.06 37.38
C LEU A 103 -33.07 23.17 37.69
N GLN A 104 -32.30 23.55 38.70
CA GLN A 104 -31.29 22.70 39.30
C GLN A 104 -31.94 21.95 40.47
N PRO A 105 -32.09 20.61 40.38
CA PRO A 105 -32.72 19.84 41.44
C PRO A 105 -31.73 19.45 42.54
N GLU A 106 -32.18 19.52 43.78
CA GLU A 106 -31.58 18.86 44.95
C GLU A 106 -32.49 17.69 45.33
N TRP A 107 -32.29 16.54 44.70
CA TRP A 107 -33.20 15.40 44.80
C TRP A 107 -33.38 14.85 46.22
N GLU A 108 -32.37 14.95 47.09
CA GLU A 108 -32.47 14.49 48.48
C GLU A 108 -33.39 15.34 49.35
N THR A 109 -33.53 16.62 49.01
CA THR A 109 -34.32 17.58 49.80
C THR A 109 -35.60 18.00 49.08
N ASN A 110 -35.85 17.48 47.87
CA ASN A 110 -36.91 17.91 46.96
C ASN A 110 -36.97 19.43 46.79
N LYS A 111 -35.80 20.09 46.81
CA LYS A 111 -35.68 21.53 46.55
C LYS A 111 -35.25 21.75 45.12
N PHE A 112 -35.89 22.71 44.46
CA PHE A 112 -35.57 23.09 43.10
C PHE A 112 -35.17 24.54 43.07
N VAL A 113 -34.09 24.84 42.35
CA VAL A 113 -33.51 26.17 42.33
C VAL A 113 -33.37 26.65 40.89
N ARG A 114 -33.89 27.84 40.62
CA ARG A 114 -33.60 28.59 39.40
C ARG A 114 -32.40 29.50 39.67
N ARG A 115 -31.42 29.46 38.78
CA ARG A 115 -30.31 30.43 38.80
C ARG A 115 -30.68 31.61 37.94
N ASP A 116 -30.75 32.81 38.53
CA ASP A 116 -30.79 34.05 37.78
C ASP A 116 -29.54 34.88 38.03
N LYS A 117 -28.70 35.01 37.00
CA LYS A 117 -27.33 35.53 37.10
C LYS A 117 -26.51 34.78 38.17
N GLU A 118 -26.34 35.36 39.35
CA GLU A 118 -25.63 34.78 40.49
C GLU A 118 -26.54 34.43 41.67
N GLU A 119 -27.83 34.78 41.59
CA GLU A 119 -28.80 34.49 42.64
C GLU A 119 -29.44 33.11 42.46
N LEU A 120 -29.62 32.43 43.59
CA LEU A 120 -30.32 31.15 43.70
C LEU A 120 -31.73 31.41 44.21
N ILE A 121 -32.71 31.23 43.32
CA ILE A 121 -34.13 31.44 43.63
C ILE A 121 -34.76 30.07 43.83
N HIS A 122 -35.28 29.80 45.02
CA HIS A 122 -36.07 28.58 45.26
C HIS A 122 -37.37 28.63 44.48
N VAL A 123 -37.68 27.55 43.77
CA VAL A 123 -38.89 27.39 42.98
C VAL A 123 -39.61 26.14 43.47
N THR A 124 -40.92 26.25 43.68
CA THR A 124 -41.81 25.10 43.89
C THR A 124 -42.50 24.81 42.56
N PRO A 125 -42.09 23.77 41.82
CA PRO A 125 -42.71 23.42 40.55
C PRO A 125 -44.17 23.01 40.77
N ARG A 126 -45.02 23.27 39.77
CA ARG A 126 -46.39 22.75 39.76
C ARG A 126 -46.38 21.25 39.56
N SER A 127 -47.41 20.56 40.05
CA SER A 127 -47.52 19.11 39.87
C SER A 127 -47.44 18.72 38.40
N ALA A 128 -46.56 17.77 38.10
CA ALA A 128 -46.43 17.22 36.75
C ALA A 128 -47.70 16.46 36.35
N ASP A 129 -48.14 16.67 35.13
CA ASP A 129 -49.08 15.81 34.41
C ASP A 129 -48.34 14.71 33.66
N VAL A 130 -47.10 15.00 33.23
CA VAL A 130 -46.21 14.07 32.55
C VAL A 130 -44.80 14.15 33.13
N ILE A 131 -44.17 13.02 33.39
CA ILE A 131 -42.75 12.93 33.76
C ILE A 131 -42.01 12.14 32.69
N HIS A 132 -41.04 12.77 32.04
CA HIS A 132 -40.11 12.09 31.14
C HIS A 132 -38.78 11.83 31.86
N ALA A 133 -38.36 10.56 31.90
CA ALA A 133 -37.11 10.13 32.52
C ALA A 133 -36.28 9.30 31.54
N SER A 134 -35.10 9.83 31.18
CA SER A 134 -34.14 9.14 30.32
C SER A 134 -33.45 7.99 31.06
N LYS A 135 -32.73 7.13 30.31
CA LYS A 135 -31.91 6.06 30.88
C LYS A 135 -31.03 6.52 32.04
N ALA A 136 -30.34 7.65 31.88
CA ALA A 136 -29.41 8.14 32.91
C ALA A 136 -30.13 8.60 34.18
N VAL A 137 -31.37 9.08 34.06
CA VAL A 137 -32.20 9.50 35.20
C VAL A 137 -32.67 8.28 35.99
N ILE A 138 -33.07 7.22 35.28
CA ILE A 138 -33.52 5.95 35.87
C ILE A 138 -32.35 5.23 36.54
N GLU A 139 -31.19 5.16 35.90
CA GLU A 139 -29.97 4.59 36.48
C GLU A 139 -29.49 5.36 37.71
N ALA A 140 -29.68 6.68 37.74
CA ALA A 140 -29.35 7.52 38.89
C ALA A 140 -30.36 7.42 40.04
N GLY A 141 -31.48 6.71 39.87
CA GLY A 141 -32.53 6.60 40.88
C GLY A 141 -33.31 7.89 41.14
N ALA A 142 -33.23 8.87 40.23
CA ALA A 142 -33.80 10.20 40.46
C ALA A 142 -35.34 10.21 40.38
N LEU A 143 -35.94 9.31 39.58
CA LEU A 143 -37.40 9.18 39.52
C LEU A 143 -37.98 8.68 40.85
N GLN A 144 -37.32 7.74 41.53
CA GLN A 144 -37.75 7.23 42.84
C GLN A 144 -37.69 8.32 43.92
N LYS A 145 -36.85 9.35 43.76
CA LYS A 145 -36.85 10.52 44.67
C LYS A 145 -38.13 11.35 44.55
N LEU A 146 -38.87 11.20 43.45
CA LEU A 146 -40.19 11.77 43.23
C LEU A 146 -41.34 10.78 43.52
N ALA A 147 -41.09 9.66 44.23
CA ALA A 147 -42.12 8.64 44.46
C ALA A 147 -43.42 9.19 45.06
N ALA A 148 -43.32 10.01 46.11
CA ALA A 148 -44.50 10.65 46.71
C ALA A 148 -45.30 11.51 45.71
N HIS A 149 -44.61 12.18 44.77
CA HIS A 149 -45.25 12.94 43.70
C HIS A 149 -45.97 12.03 42.70
N VAL A 150 -45.32 10.93 42.31
CA VAL A 150 -45.87 9.92 41.38
C VAL A 150 -47.10 9.23 41.97
N GLU A 151 -47.06 8.89 43.26
CA GLU A 151 -48.16 8.26 43.99
C GLU A 151 -49.36 9.20 44.16
N GLN A 152 -49.10 10.46 44.55
CA GLN A 152 -50.14 11.43 44.85
C GLN A 152 -50.83 11.96 43.59
N HIS A 153 -50.05 12.31 42.56
CA HIS A 153 -50.57 13.03 41.38
C HIS A 153 -50.82 12.13 40.18
N LYS A 154 -50.33 10.89 40.22
CA LYS A 154 -50.56 9.88 39.18
C LYS A 154 -50.25 10.38 37.75
N PRO A 155 -49.09 11.02 37.52
CA PRO A 155 -48.74 11.57 36.21
C PRO A 155 -48.56 10.47 35.17
N VAL A 156 -48.70 10.80 33.89
CA VAL A 156 -48.23 9.93 32.80
C VAL A 156 -46.71 9.83 32.88
N LEU A 157 -46.16 8.62 32.86
CA LEU A 157 -44.71 8.42 32.93
C LEU A 157 -44.20 8.01 31.55
N TRP A 158 -43.31 8.81 30.98
CA TRP A 158 -42.57 8.48 29.78
C TRP A 158 -41.15 8.05 30.18
N LEU A 159 -40.85 6.76 30.06
CA LEU A 159 -39.62 6.17 30.57
C LEU A 159 -38.80 5.49 29.47
N ASP A 160 -37.48 5.60 29.58
CA ASP A 160 -36.53 4.83 28.78
C ASP A 160 -36.32 3.44 29.40
N THR A 161 -36.75 2.40 28.70
CA THR A 161 -36.73 1.00 29.18
C THR A 161 -35.38 0.31 28.96
N SER A 162 -34.41 0.97 28.31
CA SER A 162 -33.08 0.40 28.04
C SER A 162 -32.11 0.43 29.23
N SER A 163 -32.59 0.87 30.40
CA SER A 163 -31.80 0.90 31.63
C SER A 163 -31.56 -0.50 32.19
N HIS A 164 -30.35 -0.76 32.71
CA HIS A 164 -30.01 -2.06 33.28
C HIS A 164 -30.77 -2.37 34.59
N ASN A 165 -31.21 -1.34 35.32
CA ASN A 165 -32.03 -1.47 36.52
C ASN A 165 -33.54 -1.32 36.24
N PHE A 166 -33.97 -1.35 34.98
CA PHE A 166 -35.37 -1.10 34.64
C PHE A 166 -36.33 -2.16 35.21
N ALA A 167 -35.89 -3.41 35.37
CA ALA A 167 -36.71 -4.46 35.98
C ALA A 167 -37.14 -4.16 37.43
N GLU A 168 -36.32 -3.41 38.20
CA GLU A 168 -36.70 -2.96 39.54
C GLU A 168 -37.70 -1.80 39.47
N MET A 169 -37.53 -0.91 38.48
CA MET A 169 -38.47 0.18 38.20
C MET A 169 -39.84 -0.37 37.81
N GLU A 170 -39.88 -1.38 36.94
CA GLU A 170 -41.12 -2.02 36.49
C GLU A 170 -41.92 -2.60 37.65
N LYS A 171 -41.27 -3.33 38.56
CA LYS A 171 -41.92 -3.84 39.78
C LYS A 171 -42.47 -2.73 40.67
N TRP A 172 -41.76 -1.61 40.78
CA TRP A 172 -42.26 -0.45 41.53
C TRP A 172 -43.48 0.16 40.85
N LEU A 173 -43.48 0.31 39.52
CA LEU A 173 -44.63 0.83 38.77
C LEU A 173 -45.85 -0.10 38.87
N GLU A 174 -45.64 -1.41 38.78
CA GLU A 174 -46.70 -2.40 39.00
C GLU A 174 -47.33 -2.27 40.39
N SER A 175 -46.50 -2.09 41.43
CA SER A 175 -46.98 -1.88 42.81
C SER A 175 -47.80 -0.60 42.98
N LEU A 176 -47.63 0.37 42.07
CA LEU A 176 -48.39 1.62 42.01
C LEU A 176 -49.57 1.57 41.02
N HIS A 177 -49.88 0.39 40.46
CA HIS A 177 -50.94 0.20 39.46
C HIS A 177 -50.75 0.98 38.16
N TYR A 178 -49.50 1.17 37.74
CA TYR A 178 -49.19 1.68 36.41
C TYR A 178 -49.12 0.55 35.39
N GLN A 179 -49.68 0.79 34.21
CA GLN A 179 -49.61 -0.15 33.09
C GLN A 179 -49.00 0.52 31.86
N VAL A 180 -48.29 -0.28 31.07
CA VAL A 180 -47.75 0.16 29.77
C VAL A 180 -48.91 0.38 28.81
N GLN A 181 -49.07 1.59 28.32
CA GLN A 181 -50.05 1.93 27.29
C GLN A 181 -49.45 1.90 25.88
N LYS A 182 -48.16 2.24 25.76
CA LYS A 182 -47.44 2.25 24.49
C LYS A 182 -45.96 1.99 24.73
N GLU A 183 -45.35 1.18 23.88
CA GLU A 183 -43.91 0.96 23.84
C GLU A 183 -43.39 1.11 22.40
N GLN A 184 -42.24 1.76 22.25
CA GLN A 184 -41.54 1.94 20.98
C GLN A 184 -40.06 2.25 21.22
N ASP A 185 -39.14 1.55 20.55
CA ASP A 185 -37.70 1.85 20.53
C ASP A 185 -37.08 2.09 21.92
N TYR A 186 -37.38 1.20 22.87
CA TYR A 186 -36.98 1.29 24.29
C TYR A 186 -37.51 2.52 25.03
N GLN A 187 -38.62 3.08 24.58
CA GLN A 187 -39.37 4.12 25.27
C GLN A 187 -40.78 3.60 25.54
N ALA A 188 -41.29 3.81 26.75
CA ALA A 188 -42.61 3.38 27.14
C ALA A 188 -43.40 4.48 27.85
N ILE A 189 -44.70 4.51 27.60
CA ILE A 189 -45.68 5.33 28.30
C ILE A 189 -46.42 4.45 29.31
N TYR A 190 -46.33 4.82 30.58
CA TYR A 190 -47.08 4.21 31.66
C TYR A 190 -48.18 5.16 32.14
N VAL A 191 -49.37 4.61 32.36
CA VAL A 191 -50.52 5.34 32.88
C VAL A 191 -51.12 4.58 34.06
N TYR A 192 -51.53 5.33 35.07
CA TYR A 192 -52.21 4.78 36.23
C TYR A 192 -53.59 4.22 35.86
N GLN A 193 -53.88 2.99 36.26
CA GLN A 193 -55.20 2.39 36.15
C GLN A 193 -55.67 1.93 37.52
N ALA A 194 -56.81 2.46 37.99
CA ALA A 194 -57.43 1.94 39.20
C ALA A 194 -57.96 0.54 38.91
N THR A 195 -57.47 -0.46 39.63
CA THR A 195 -57.96 -1.84 39.55
C THR A 195 -59.44 -1.86 39.91
N GLN A 196 -60.32 -2.12 38.94
CA GLN A 196 -61.67 -2.62 39.23
C GLN A 196 -61.53 -4.14 39.38
N GLU A 197 -61.76 -4.65 40.59
CA GLU A 197 -61.91 -6.10 40.78
C GLU A 197 -63.19 -6.54 40.05
N PRO A 198 -63.12 -7.48 39.09
CA PRO A 198 -64.31 -8.02 38.45
C PRO A 198 -65.07 -8.96 39.39
N GLY A 199 -66.39 -8.94 39.32
CA GLY A 199 -67.25 -9.87 40.07
C GLY A 199 -67.25 -11.27 39.47
N ALA A 200 -67.44 -12.29 40.31
CA ALA A 200 -67.30 -13.73 40.01
C ALA A 200 -68.16 -14.29 38.85
N GLU A 201 -69.18 -13.57 38.37
CA GLU A 201 -69.97 -13.97 37.19
C GLU A 201 -69.34 -13.49 35.87
N GLU A 202 -68.68 -12.34 35.86
CA GLU A 202 -67.90 -11.87 34.69
C GLU A 202 -66.59 -12.66 34.55
N GLU A 203 -66.04 -13.17 35.67
CA GLU A 203 -64.80 -13.94 35.72
C GLU A 203 -64.89 -15.24 34.90
N ASN A 204 -65.99 -15.98 35.02
CA ASN A 204 -66.22 -17.20 34.24
C ASN A 204 -66.40 -16.92 32.74
N GLU A 205 -67.04 -15.81 32.37
CA GLU A 205 -67.25 -15.44 30.97
C GLU A 205 -65.97 -14.86 30.34
N LEU A 206 -65.17 -14.12 31.13
CA LEU A 206 -63.83 -13.67 30.77
C LEU A 206 -62.87 -14.85 30.62
N GLU A 207 -62.92 -15.84 31.52
CA GLU A 207 -62.07 -17.02 31.48
C GLU A 207 -62.33 -17.86 30.22
N ALA A 208 -63.60 -18.04 29.85
CA ALA A 208 -63.96 -18.70 28.60
C ALA A 208 -63.46 -17.94 27.36
N LYS A 209 -63.62 -16.60 27.32
CA LYS A 209 -63.10 -15.75 26.23
C LYS A 209 -61.58 -15.73 26.19
N LEU A 210 -60.91 -15.77 27.35
CA LEU A 210 -59.45 -15.86 27.46
C LEU A 210 -58.93 -17.21 26.95
N LEU A 211 -59.60 -18.32 27.28
CA LEU A 211 -59.26 -19.65 26.79
C LEU A 211 -59.40 -19.75 25.27
N GLU A 212 -60.48 -19.24 24.68
CA GLU A 212 -60.67 -19.20 23.23
C GLU A 212 -59.58 -18.37 22.55
N ARG A 213 -59.22 -17.23 23.14
CA ARG A 213 -58.16 -16.35 22.63
C ARG A 213 -56.78 -16.98 22.76
N LEU A 214 -56.52 -17.72 23.84
CA LEU A 214 -55.31 -18.50 24.06
C LEU A 214 -55.18 -19.64 23.04
N GLU A 215 -56.26 -20.36 22.72
CA GLU A 215 -56.24 -21.36 21.65
C GLU A 215 -55.94 -20.72 20.29
N THR A 216 -56.50 -19.55 20.03
CA THR A 216 -56.26 -18.80 18.79
C THR A 216 -54.79 -18.38 18.69
N TYR A 217 -54.22 -17.82 19.77
CA TYR A 217 -52.80 -17.47 19.81
C TYR A 217 -51.90 -18.69 19.70
N LYS A 218 -52.26 -19.81 20.33
CA LYS A 218 -51.50 -21.06 20.19
C LYS A 218 -51.43 -21.51 18.73
N ARG A 219 -52.56 -21.49 18.01
CA ARG A 219 -52.58 -21.82 16.56
C ARG A 219 -51.74 -20.85 15.73
N GLN A 220 -51.79 -19.55 16.05
CA GLN A 220 -50.97 -18.54 15.37
C GLN A 220 -49.47 -18.74 15.63
N ILE A 221 -49.08 -19.05 16.87
CA ILE A 221 -47.70 -19.36 17.24
C ILE A 221 -47.23 -20.63 16.51
N GLU A 222 -48.02 -21.68 16.48
CA GLU A 222 -47.69 -22.92 15.75
C GLU A 222 -47.55 -22.68 14.23
N GLN A 223 -48.37 -21.80 13.65
CA GLN A 223 -48.25 -21.42 12.25
C GLN A 223 -46.96 -20.62 11.99
N LEU A 224 -46.68 -19.61 12.82
CA LEU A 224 -45.44 -18.84 12.75
C LEU A 224 -44.20 -19.71 12.93
N GLN A 225 -44.24 -20.68 13.84
CA GLN A 225 -43.15 -21.66 14.02
C GLN A 225 -42.88 -22.44 12.73
N ARG A 226 -43.92 -22.96 12.07
CA ARG A 226 -43.75 -23.66 10.79
C ARG A 226 -43.20 -22.75 9.69
N GLU A 227 -43.65 -21.50 9.63
CA GLU A 227 -43.13 -20.51 8.67
C GLU A 227 -41.65 -20.20 8.93
N TYR A 228 -41.25 -20.05 10.20
CA TYR A 228 -39.85 -19.87 10.57
C TYR A 228 -39.00 -21.10 10.26
N GLU A 229 -39.47 -22.32 10.56
CA GLU A 229 -38.78 -23.56 10.22
C GLU A 229 -38.56 -23.69 8.71
N GLN A 230 -39.56 -23.34 7.90
CA GLN A 230 -39.43 -23.32 6.45
C GLN A 230 -38.40 -22.28 5.97
N GLN A 231 -38.41 -21.07 6.53
CA GLN A 231 -37.41 -20.05 6.20
C GLN A 231 -35.99 -20.49 6.58
N ILE A 232 -35.81 -21.10 7.74
CA ILE A 232 -34.52 -21.64 8.18
C ILE A 232 -34.05 -22.73 7.20
N ALA A 233 -34.93 -23.66 6.81
CA ALA A 233 -34.59 -24.72 5.86
C ALA A 233 -34.19 -24.15 4.48
N GLN A 234 -34.91 -23.12 3.99
CA GLN A 234 -34.56 -22.43 2.74
C GLN A 234 -33.20 -21.74 2.83
N MET A 235 -32.97 -21.01 3.92
CA MET A 235 -31.70 -20.32 4.16
C MET A 235 -30.53 -21.29 4.24
N GLN A 236 -30.70 -22.42 4.92
CA GLN A 236 -29.69 -23.49 4.98
C GLN A 236 -29.43 -24.08 3.59
N ALA A 237 -30.47 -24.37 2.81
CA ALA A 237 -30.31 -24.89 1.45
C ALA A 237 -29.56 -23.89 0.53
N GLU A 238 -29.85 -22.59 0.64
CA GLU A 238 -29.11 -21.54 -0.07
C GLU A 238 -27.66 -21.44 0.37
N GLN A 239 -27.39 -21.49 1.69
CA GLN A 239 -26.03 -21.49 2.22
C GLN A 239 -25.24 -22.70 1.74
N THR A 240 -25.82 -23.90 1.75
CA THR A 240 -25.18 -25.11 1.22
C THR A 240 -24.84 -24.95 -0.26
N LYS A 241 -25.76 -24.41 -1.08
CA LYS A 241 -25.48 -24.13 -2.50
C LYS A 241 -24.31 -23.15 -2.68
N LYS A 242 -24.25 -22.09 -1.87
CA LYS A 242 -23.14 -21.11 -1.90
C LYS A 242 -21.81 -21.77 -1.51
N ILE A 243 -21.79 -22.59 -0.47
CA ILE A 243 -20.58 -23.31 -0.04
C ILE A 243 -20.09 -24.23 -1.16
N VAL A 244 -20.98 -25.04 -1.76
CA VAL A 244 -20.61 -25.93 -2.87
C VAL A 244 -20.06 -25.15 -4.06
N ALA A 245 -20.67 -24.01 -4.42
CA ALA A 245 -20.17 -23.16 -5.49
C ALA A 245 -18.75 -22.64 -5.20
N VAL A 246 -18.52 -22.11 -4.00
CA VAL A 246 -17.19 -21.61 -3.57
C VAL A 246 -16.16 -22.74 -3.55
N GLU A 247 -16.52 -23.93 -3.08
CA GLU A 247 -15.62 -25.09 -3.09
C GLU A 247 -15.24 -25.51 -4.52
N THR A 248 -16.18 -25.47 -5.46
CA THR A 248 -15.90 -25.78 -6.87
C THR A 248 -14.99 -24.75 -7.52
N GLU A 249 -15.20 -23.45 -7.26
CA GLU A 249 -14.32 -22.39 -7.72
C GLU A 249 -12.91 -22.52 -7.12
N HIS A 250 -12.83 -22.78 -5.81
CA HIS A 250 -11.55 -22.98 -5.13
C HIS A 250 -10.78 -24.17 -5.70
N ARG A 251 -11.44 -25.32 -5.94
CA ARG A 251 -10.81 -26.48 -6.59
C ARG A 251 -10.28 -26.14 -7.98
N ALA A 252 -11.03 -25.36 -8.77
CA ALA A 252 -10.57 -24.93 -10.09
C ALA A 252 -9.35 -24.00 -10.02
N VAL A 253 -9.30 -23.10 -9.03
CA VAL A 253 -8.13 -22.22 -8.79
C VAL A 253 -6.91 -23.04 -8.37
N VAL A 254 -7.06 -23.98 -7.44
CA VAL A 254 -5.96 -24.87 -6.99
C VAL A 254 -5.41 -25.66 -8.18
N ALA A 255 -6.27 -26.24 -9.02
CA ALA A 255 -5.83 -26.97 -10.21
C ALA A 255 -5.01 -26.09 -11.18
N LYS A 256 -5.41 -24.82 -11.39
CA LYS A 256 -4.65 -23.88 -12.21
C LYS A 256 -3.27 -23.58 -11.61
N TRP A 257 -3.20 -23.36 -10.29
CA TRP A 257 -1.93 -23.11 -9.61
C TRP A 257 -1.01 -24.33 -9.67
N GLU A 258 -1.54 -25.54 -9.56
CA GLU A 258 -0.76 -26.77 -9.74
C GLU A 258 -0.19 -26.91 -11.15
N GLU A 259 -0.98 -26.58 -12.19
CA GLU A 259 -0.47 -26.55 -13.57
C GLU A 259 0.62 -25.49 -13.78
N GLU A 260 0.43 -24.28 -13.24
CA GLU A 260 1.43 -23.22 -13.30
C GLU A 260 2.73 -23.61 -12.56
N ALA A 261 2.61 -24.24 -11.39
CA ALA A 261 3.75 -24.75 -10.64
C ALA A 261 4.52 -25.83 -11.41
N LYS A 262 3.82 -26.75 -12.09
CA LYS A 262 4.46 -27.74 -12.97
C LYS A 262 5.20 -27.07 -14.13
N LYS A 263 4.58 -26.10 -14.81
CA LYS A 263 5.21 -25.34 -15.90
C LYS A 263 6.47 -24.61 -15.44
N GLN A 264 6.43 -23.97 -14.26
CA GLN A 264 7.58 -23.30 -13.66
C GLN A 264 8.71 -24.28 -13.32
N ALA A 265 8.37 -25.46 -12.76
CA ALA A 265 9.36 -26.50 -12.47
C ALA A 265 10.03 -27.03 -13.73
N ASP A 266 9.28 -27.23 -14.81
CA ASP A 266 9.84 -27.68 -16.09
C ASP A 266 10.72 -26.60 -16.74
N LEU A 267 10.32 -25.33 -16.66
CA LEU A 267 11.13 -24.20 -17.12
C LEU A 267 12.45 -24.09 -16.33
N ALA A 268 12.39 -24.29 -15.01
CA ALA A 268 13.58 -24.30 -14.15
C ALA A 268 14.55 -25.41 -14.54
N LYS A 269 14.05 -26.63 -14.82
CA LYS A 269 14.87 -27.75 -15.31
C LYS A 269 15.53 -27.44 -16.65
N GLN A 270 14.80 -26.83 -17.60
CA GLN A 270 15.38 -26.41 -18.89
C GLN A 270 16.49 -25.36 -18.71
N ASN A 271 16.27 -24.37 -17.84
CA ASN A 271 17.27 -23.35 -17.54
C ASN A 271 18.51 -23.95 -16.86
N GLU A 272 18.34 -24.92 -15.96
CA GLU A 272 19.45 -25.64 -15.35
C GLU A 272 20.27 -26.42 -16.38
N GLN A 273 19.61 -27.10 -17.33
CA GLN A 273 20.27 -27.80 -18.43
C GLN A 273 21.05 -26.85 -19.33
N LYS A 274 20.44 -25.72 -19.74
CA LYS A 274 21.11 -24.68 -20.53
C LYS A 274 22.32 -24.10 -19.80
N ASN A 275 22.21 -23.84 -18.50
CA ASN A 275 23.33 -23.37 -17.70
C ASN A 275 24.47 -24.39 -17.62
N LYS A 276 24.16 -25.69 -17.44
CA LYS A 276 25.18 -26.76 -17.47
C LYS A 276 25.88 -26.83 -18.82
N GLN A 277 25.14 -26.68 -19.91
CA GLN A 277 25.71 -26.67 -21.26
C GLN A 277 26.61 -25.45 -21.49
N SER A 278 26.13 -24.25 -21.14
CA SER A 278 26.92 -23.02 -21.24
C SER A 278 28.18 -23.07 -20.37
N GLN A 279 28.12 -23.67 -19.18
CA GLN A 279 29.31 -23.90 -18.35
C GLN A 279 30.31 -24.86 -19.01
N LYS A 280 29.83 -25.91 -19.68
CA LYS A 280 30.69 -26.84 -20.42
C LYS A 280 31.39 -26.13 -21.58
N GLU A 281 30.65 -25.39 -22.39
CA GLU A 281 31.19 -24.58 -23.50
C GLU A 281 32.20 -23.54 -22.98
N THR A 282 31.93 -22.89 -21.84
CA THR A 282 32.86 -21.95 -21.23
C THR A 282 34.15 -22.63 -20.76
N ARG A 283 34.08 -23.87 -20.23
CA ARG A 283 35.27 -24.65 -19.86
C ARG A 283 36.08 -25.05 -21.08
N GLU A 284 35.42 -25.51 -22.13
CA GLU A 284 36.06 -25.86 -23.41
C GLU A 284 36.74 -24.63 -24.03
N ALA A 285 36.05 -23.49 -24.09
CA ALA A 285 36.62 -22.23 -24.57
C ALA A 285 37.86 -21.80 -23.76
N ARG A 286 37.83 -21.94 -22.43
CA ARG A 286 39.00 -21.67 -21.58
C ARG A 286 40.17 -22.60 -21.88
N GLN A 287 39.91 -23.89 -22.15
CA GLN A 287 40.95 -24.82 -22.56
C GLN A 287 41.55 -24.43 -23.92
N VAL A 288 40.73 -24.05 -24.89
CA VAL A 288 41.23 -23.57 -26.20
C VAL A 288 42.10 -22.32 -26.02
N VAL A 289 41.66 -21.34 -25.22
CA VAL A 289 42.45 -20.14 -24.92
C VAL A 289 43.78 -20.50 -24.26
N GLN A 290 43.79 -21.46 -23.32
CA GLN A 290 45.02 -21.94 -22.70
C GLN A 290 45.96 -22.56 -23.73
N HIS A 291 45.45 -23.43 -24.61
CA HIS A 291 46.25 -24.04 -25.68
C HIS A 291 46.83 -23.01 -26.64
N ILE A 292 46.06 -21.98 -27.01
CA ILE A 292 46.55 -20.87 -27.85
C ILE A 292 47.65 -20.09 -27.12
N SER A 293 47.47 -19.81 -25.84
CA SER A 293 48.48 -19.13 -25.02
C SER A 293 49.78 -19.93 -24.92
N ASP A 294 49.68 -21.24 -24.69
CA ASP A 294 50.85 -22.12 -24.60
C ASP A 294 51.57 -22.25 -25.94
N ALA A 295 50.82 -22.37 -27.04
CA ALA A 295 51.39 -22.38 -28.40
C ALA A 295 52.10 -21.06 -28.73
N LEU A 296 51.51 -19.91 -28.38
CA LEU A 296 52.12 -18.59 -28.57
C LEU A 296 53.41 -18.45 -27.76
N ASN A 297 53.45 -18.96 -26.53
CA ASN A 297 54.65 -18.93 -25.69
C ASN A 297 55.74 -19.85 -26.26
N ALA A 298 55.39 -21.03 -26.77
CA ALA A 298 56.32 -21.92 -27.46
C ALA A 298 56.89 -21.27 -28.73
N GLU A 299 56.06 -20.61 -29.53
CA GLU A 299 56.49 -19.88 -30.73
C GLU A 299 57.46 -18.75 -30.37
N LYS A 300 57.17 -17.98 -29.31
CA LYS A 300 58.10 -16.95 -28.80
C LYS A 300 59.44 -17.53 -28.37
N ALA A 301 59.46 -18.69 -27.71
CA ALA A 301 60.69 -19.36 -27.31
C ALA A 301 61.51 -19.81 -28.53
N ILE A 302 60.87 -20.43 -29.53
CA ILE A 302 61.52 -20.83 -30.78
C ILE A 302 62.08 -19.61 -31.52
N ASN A 303 61.29 -18.54 -31.64
CA ASN A 303 61.73 -17.31 -32.30
C ASN A 303 62.93 -16.67 -31.57
N HIS A 304 62.95 -16.70 -30.24
CA HIS A 304 64.09 -16.23 -29.45
C HIS A 304 65.37 -17.05 -29.73
N ASP A 305 65.25 -18.37 -29.79
CA ASP A 305 66.38 -19.25 -30.08
C ASP A 305 66.87 -19.14 -31.53
N LEU A 306 65.95 -19.00 -32.49
CA LEU A 306 66.28 -18.71 -33.89
C LEU A 306 67.03 -17.38 -34.01
N ASN A 307 66.53 -16.32 -33.36
CA ASN A 307 67.20 -15.02 -33.36
C ASN A 307 68.61 -15.11 -32.76
N LYS A 308 68.79 -15.80 -31.63
CA LYS A 308 70.12 -16.05 -31.07
C LYS A 308 71.05 -16.75 -32.06
N ARG A 309 70.55 -17.76 -32.77
CA ARG A 309 71.35 -18.51 -33.76
C ARG A 309 71.71 -17.66 -34.97
N ILE A 310 70.78 -16.85 -35.47
CA ILE A 310 71.05 -15.88 -36.54
C ILE A 310 72.15 -14.90 -36.09
N PHE A 311 72.04 -14.34 -34.89
CA PHE A 311 73.07 -13.42 -34.38
C PHE A 311 74.44 -14.09 -34.20
N ALA A 312 74.49 -15.36 -33.75
CA ALA A 312 75.72 -16.12 -33.65
C ALA A 312 76.36 -16.36 -35.02
N LEU A 313 75.58 -16.81 -36.00
CA LEU A 313 76.05 -17.00 -37.38
C LEU A 313 76.55 -15.68 -37.99
N LEU A 314 75.81 -14.59 -37.81
CA LEU A 314 76.25 -13.26 -38.27
C LEU A 314 77.56 -12.82 -37.59
N ALA A 315 77.77 -13.16 -36.32
CA ALA A 315 79.01 -12.85 -35.62
C ALA A 315 80.21 -13.66 -36.17
N GLU A 316 79.99 -14.90 -36.61
CA GLU A 316 81.01 -15.76 -37.21
C GLU A 316 81.31 -15.41 -38.67
N GLU A 317 80.27 -15.18 -39.48
CA GLU A 317 80.42 -14.96 -40.93
C GLU A 317 80.90 -13.56 -41.28
N LYS A 318 80.51 -12.53 -40.51
CA LYS A 318 80.92 -11.14 -40.76
C LYS A 318 82.44 -10.94 -40.82
N PRO A 319 83.26 -11.43 -39.87
CA PRO A 319 84.71 -11.29 -39.97
C PRO A 319 85.29 -12.05 -41.17
N VAL A 320 84.73 -13.22 -41.52
CA VAL A 320 85.14 -13.98 -42.71
C VAL A 320 84.91 -13.16 -43.97
N LEU A 321 83.70 -12.61 -44.16
CA LEU A 321 83.38 -11.75 -45.30
C LEU A 321 84.31 -10.53 -45.39
N LEU A 322 84.59 -9.86 -44.26
CA LEU A 322 85.53 -8.73 -44.21
C LEU A 322 86.96 -9.13 -44.61
N THR A 323 87.41 -10.34 -44.24
CA THR A 323 88.75 -10.83 -44.67
C THR A 323 88.79 -11.21 -46.14
N MET A 324 87.70 -11.78 -46.68
CA MET A 324 87.57 -12.06 -48.11
C MET A 324 87.56 -10.79 -48.94
N GLU A 325 86.82 -9.76 -48.50
CA GLU A 325 86.80 -8.44 -49.15
C GLU A 325 88.19 -7.81 -49.17
N LYS A 326 88.91 -7.82 -48.03
CA LYS A 326 90.31 -7.36 -47.98
C LYS A 326 91.19 -8.11 -48.97
N ARG A 327 91.15 -9.44 -48.99
CA ARG A 327 91.92 -10.26 -49.93
C ARG A 327 91.56 -9.95 -51.38
N GLN A 328 90.28 -9.75 -51.69
CA GLN A 328 89.83 -9.38 -53.04
C GLN A 328 90.39 -8.02 -53.46
N THR A 329 90.41 -7.03 -52.57
CA THR A 329 91.00 -5.71 -52.86
C THR A 329 92.52 -5.80 -53.07
N GLU A 330 93.23 -6.64 -52.32
CA GLU A 330 94.65 -6.89 -52.50
C GLU A 330 94.94 -7.56 -53.85
N GLN A 331 94.18 -8.60 -54.21
CA GLN A 331 94.30 -9.28 -55.51
C GLN A 331 94.00 -8.33 -56.69
N GLN A 332 93.01 -7.44 -56.55
CA GLN A 332 92.75 -6.42 -57.58
C GLN A 332 93.93 -5.46 -57.75
N LYS A 333 94.57 -5.04 -56.65
CA LYS A 333 95.78 -4.20 -56.71
C LYS A 333 96.94 -4.95 -57.39
N GLU A 334 97.17 -6.20 -57.02
CA GLU A 334 98.21 -7.04 -57.62
C GLU A 334 97.99 -7.24 -59.14
N LEU A 335 96.76 -7.57 -59.55
CA LEU A 335 96.40 -7.66 -60.97
C LEU A 335 96.63 -6.35 -61.72
N SER A 336 96.32 -5.21 -61.09
CA SER A 336 96.57 -3.89 -61.69
C SER A 336 98.06 -3.61 -61.87
N ALA A 337 98.90 -3.98 -60.90
CA ALA A 337 100.35 -3.86 -60.97
C ALA A 337 100.94 -4.76 -62.05
N LEU A 338 100.53 -6.03 -62.10
CA LEU A 338 100.96 -6.99 -63.14
C LEU A 338 100.53 -6.53 -64.54
N ARG A 339 99.31 -5.99 -64.70
CA ARG A 339 98.87 -5.40 -65.97
C ARG A 339 99.74 -4.21 -66.38
N TYR A 340 100.16 -3.39 -65.44
CA TYR A 340 101.08 -2.27 -65.70
C TYR A 340 102.47 -2.77 -66.13
N GLU A 341 103.04 -3.73 -65.42
CA GLU A 341 104.32 -4.34 -65.78
C GLU A 341 104.27 -5.03 -67.15
N ASN A 342 103.22 -5.77 -67.43
CA ASN A 342 103.05 -6.44 -68.71
C ASN A 342 102.95 -5.43 -69.86
N ARG A 343 102.26 -4.29 -69.67
CA ARG A 343 102.28 -3.17 -70.64
C ARG A 343 103.67 -2.60 -70.83
N LYS A 344 104.44 -2.42 -69.75
CA LYS A 344 105.82 -1.92 -69.80
C LYS A 344 106.75 -2.87 -70.54
N LEU A 345 106.71 -4.17 -70.22
CA LEU A 345 107.47 -5.21 -70.90
C LEU A 345 107.08 -5.30 -72.37
N THR A 346 105.78 -5.25 -72.69
CA THR A 346 105.28 -5.22 -74.07
C THR A 346 105.86 -4.03 -74.85
N ARG A 347 105.84 -2.81 -74.27
CA ARG A 347 106.47 -1.63 -74.90
C ARG A 347 107.97 -1.81 -75.10
N ASN A 348 108.67 -2.33 -74.09
CA ASN A 348 110.10 -2.59 -74.19
C ASN A 348 110.41 -3.61 -75.29
N LEU A 349 109.59 -4.66 -75.40
CA LEU A 349 109.68 -5.64 -76.48
C LEU A 349 109.49 -4.96 -77.84
N THR A 350 108.43 -4.15 -78.02
CA THR A 350 108.21 -3.40 -79.26
C THR A 350 109.40 -2.53 -79.63
N ILE A 351 109.96 -1.78 -78.68
CA ILE A 351 111.15 -0.94 -78.88
C ILE A 351 112.36 -1.81 -79.28
N ALA A 352 112.56 -2.94 -78.62
CA ALA A 352 113.66 -3.86 -78.95
C ALA A 352 113.47 -4.48 -80.35
N THR A 353 112.25 -4.86 -80.72
CA THR A 353 111.90 -5.38 -82.04
C THR A 353 112.11 -4.32 -83.12
N GLU A 354 111.69 -3.07 -82.91
CA GLU A 354 111.96 -1.97 -83.82
C GLU A 354 113.45 -1.66 -83.95
N LYS A 355 114.19 -1.67 -82.83
CA LYS A 355 115.65 -1.52 -82.86
C LYS A 355 116.30 -2.64 -83.66
N TYR A 356 115.89 -3.88 -83.42
CA TYR A 356 116.34 -5.04 -84.17
C TYR A 356 116.04 -4.88 -85.66
N GLN A 357 114.81 -4.51 -86.05
CA GLN A 357 114.43 -4.24 -87.44
C GLN A 357 115.27 -3.12 -88.06
N ARG A 358 115.42 -1.98 -87.38
CA ARG A 358 116.28 -0.87 -87.83
C ARG A 358 117.72 -1.30 -88.06
N LEU A 359 118.29 -2.06 -87.12
CA LEU A 359 119.65 -2.60 -87.26
C LEU A 359 119.73 -3.57 -88.45
N ASN A 360 118.73 -4.44 -88.60
CA ASN A 360 118.63 -5.41 -89.68
C ASN A 360 118.53 -4.75 -91.07
N ASP A 361 117.88 -3.58 -91.12
CA ASP A 361 117.68 -2.80 -92.34
C ASP A 361 118.81 -1.82 -92.66
N THR A 362 119.84 -1.69 -91.81
CA THR A 362 120.99 -0.83 -92.15
C THR A 362 121.72 -1.32 -93.40
N LYS A 363 122.32 -0.38 -94.15
CA LYS A 363 123.15 -0.68 -95.33
C LYS A 363 124.24 -1.70 -95.00
N VAL A 364 124.86 -1.65 -93.82
CA VAL A 364 125.90 -2.59 -93.41
C VAL A 364 125.34 -4.00 -93.27
N ILE A 365 124.19 -4.21 -92.60
CA ILE A 365 123.59 -5.54 -92.50
C ILE A 365 123.02 -6.01 -93.85
N ARG A 366 122.43 -5.13 -94.66
CA ARG A 366 122.01 -5.46 -96.03
C ARG A 366 123.20 -5.84 -96.93
N VAL A 367 124.34 -5.16 -96.80
CA VAL A 367 125.58 -5.47 -97.50
C VAL A 367 126.20 -6.74 -96.94
N MET A 368 126.20 -6.98 -95.63
CA MET A 368 126.63 -8.23 -95.02
C MET A 368 125.75 -9.40 -95.45
N ARG A 369 124.42 -9.23 -95.58
CA ARG A 369 123.51 -10.23 -96.16
C ARG A 369 123.76 -10.43 -97.65
N LYS A 370 123.97 -9.36 -98.42
CA LYS A 370 124.36 -9.45 -99.83
C LYS A 370 125.73 -10.12 -100.00
N TYR A 371 126.70 -9.82 -99.14
CA TYR A 371 128.04 -10.39 -99.12
C TYR A 371 128.00 -11.85 -98.66
N TRP A 372 127.20 -12.18 -97.64
CA TRP A 372 126.95 -13.54 -97.21
C TRP A 372 126.27 -14.35 -98.31
N ASN A 373 125.22 -13.82 -98.94
CA ASN A 373 124.54 -14.47 -100.07
C ASN A 373 125.44 -14.55 -101.32
N PHE A 374 126.29 -13.54 -101.57
CA PHE A 374 127.27 -13.53 -102.66
C PHE A 374 128.40 -14.53 -102.41
N LYS A 375 128.97 -14.59 -101.20
CA LYS A 375 129.97 -15.57 -100.77
C LYS A 375 129.41 -16.99 -100.79
N LYS A 376 128.14 -17.17 -100.40
CA LYS A 376 127.41 -18.44 -100.50
C LYS A 376 127.22 -18.84 -101.98
N LYS A 377 126.87 -17.90 -102.87
CA LYS A 377 126.77 -18.13 -104.32
C LYS A 377 128.13 -18.33 -105.03
N ARG A 378 129.22 -17.73 -104.54
CA ARG A 378 130.59 -17.87 -105.11
C ARG A 378 131.28 -19.16 -104.69
N ARG A 379 131.03 -19.64 -103.46
CA ARG A 379 131.44 -21.00 -103.04
C ARG A 379 130.79 -22.08 -103.90
N LEU A 380 129.54 -21.89 -104.34
CA LEU A 380 128.83 -22.82 -105.23
C LEU A 380 129.29 -22.77 -106.70
N ARG A 381 130.23 -21.90 -107.09
CA ARG A 381 130.65 -21.71 -108.51
C ARG A 381 132.14 -21.97 -108.79
N ASN A 382 132.93 -22.28 -107.76
CA ASN A 382 134.33 -22.71 -107.90
C ASN A 382 134.52 -24.20 -107.54
N ASP A 383 133.42 -24.96 -107.43
CA ASP A 383 133.42 -26.43 -107.44
C ASP A 383 133.13 -26.94 -108.88
N THR A 384 133.85 -26.42 -109.88
CA THR A 384 133.98 -27.05 -111.22
C THR A 384 135.28 -26.60 -111.90
#